data_AF-A0A7C5QR92-F1
#
_entry.id   AF-A0A7C5QR92-F1
#
_cell.length_a   1.000
_cell.length_b   1.000
_cell.length_c   1.000
_cell.angle_alpha   90.00
_cell.angle_beta   90.00
_cell.angle_gamma   90.00
#
_symmetry.space_group_name_H-M   'P 1'
#
loop_
_entity.id
_entity.type
_entity.pdbx_description
1 polymer ?
#
loop_
_entity_poly.entity_id
_entity_poly.type
_entity_poly.pdbx_seq_one_letter_code
_entity_poly.pdbx_strand_id
1 'polypeptide(L)'
;MKQHMHKVLRLLPIALLMGWQQGGPGWSDAELQLADTAREVNYLTAEEKEVIKLVNLVRMDGLRYLHTFYQDYRQMPVEEMKNSDNEYIRSLYYDLQQVKGRPVLLPDKKLYRAAAYHARDMGQSGRIGHTSSNGQDMADRLTSYIKRWQRITENCSYGYRQPAKIVGQLLLDEDVPSLGHRKNILDPQVTHIGVAIAPHAKYQFNCVMDFCAYPDR
;
A
#
# COMPACT_ATOMS: atom_id res chain seq x y z
N MET A 1 43.67 -21.68 57.57
CA MET A 1 43.72 -20.86 56.34
C MET A 1 42.54 -21.23 55.46
N LYS A 2 41.62 -20.28 55.26
CA LYS A 2 40.40 -20.43 54.45
C LYS A 2 40.78 -20.32 52.97
N GLN A 3 40.45 -21.29 52.12
CA GLN A 3 40.46 -21.12 50.67
C GLN A 3 39.00 -21.03 50.20
N HIS A 4 38.63 -19.86 49.69
CA HIS A 4 37.30 -19.53 49.23
C HIS A 4 36.98 -20.22 47.90
N MET A 5 35.87 -20.94 47.90
CA MET A 5 35.27 -21.60 46.75
C MET A 5 34.41 -20.57 45.99
N HIS A 6 34.90 -20.01 44.88
CA HIS A 6 34.07 -19.22 43.98
C HIS A 6 33.37 -20.15 42.98
N LYS A 7 32.12 -20.52 43.27
CA LYS A 7 31.20 -21.11 42.29
C LYS A 7 30.75 -19.99 41.35
N VAL A 8 31.25 -20.01 40.11
CA VAL A 8 30.73 -19.16 39.03
C VAL A 8 29.38 -19.72 38.60
N LEU A 9 28.30 -19.02 38.96
CA LEU A 9 26.95 -19.32 38.49
C LEU A 9 26.84 -18.91 37.02
N ARG A 10 26.97 -19.86 36.10
CA ARG A 10 26.67 -19.63 34.68
C ARG A 10 25.15 -19.59 34.51
N LEU A 11 24.60 -18.38 34.40
CA LEU A 11 23.24 -18.17 33.92
C LEU A 11 23.17 -18.69 32.47
N LEU A 12 22.42 -19.76 32.27
CA LEU A 12 22.01 -20.21 30.93
C LEU A 12 21.05 -19.15 30.37
N PRO A 13 21.24 -18.70 29.12
CA PRO A 13 20.28 -17.81 28.50
C PRO A 13 18.97 -18.58 28.32
N ILE A 14 17.90 -18.06 28.93
CA ILE A 14 16.53 -18.50 28.65
C ILE A 14 16.26 -18.15 27.19
N ALA A 15 16.36 -19.14 26.31
CA ALA A 15 15.87 -19.02 24.95
C ALA A 15 14.34 -18.91 25.04
N LEU A 16 13.83 -17.68 24.94
CA LEU A 16 12.42 -17.45 24.71
C LEU A 16 12.11 -18.04 23.34
N LEU A 17 11.51 -19.23 23.32
CA LEU A 17 10.90 -19.79 22.12
C LEU A 17 9.68 -18.92 21.78
N MET A 18 9.91 -17.81 21.06
CA MET A 18 8.85 -17.17 20.30
C MET A 18 8.49 -18.14 19.18
N GLY A 19 7.42 -18.90 19.41
CA GLY A 19 6.76 -19.64 18.34
C GLY A 19 6.41 -18.65 17.24
N TRP A 20 6.91 -18.90 16.04
CA TRP A 20 6.48 -18.19 14.85
C TRP A 20 5.02 -18.56 14.64
N GLN A 21 4.12 -17.67 15.02
CA GLN A 21 2.72 -17.80 14.65
C GLN A 21 2.68 -17.66 13.12
N GLN A 22 2.31 -18.73 12.43
CA GLN A 22 2.01 -18.66 11.00
C GLN A 22 0.78 -17.75 10.88
N GLY A 23 0.96 -16.61 10.22
CA GLY A 23 0.05 -15.45 10.24
C GLY A 23 0.81 -14.18 10.62
N GLY A 24 0.75 -13.15 9.77
CA GLY A 24 1.31 -11.82 10.11
C GLY A 24 0.68 -11.27 11.41
N PRO A 25 1.33 -10.31 12.09
CA PRO A 25 0.84 -9.80 13.37
C PRO A 25 -0.63 -9.40 13.23
N GLY A 26 -1.53 -10.05 13.96
CA GLY A 26 -2.96 -9.71 13.99
C GLY A 26 -3.84 -10.15 12.81
N TRP A 27 -3.34 -10.91 11.83
CA TRP A 27 -4.14 -11.39 10.68
C TRP A 27 -4.06 -12.92 10.54
N SER A 28 -5.20 -13.56 10.28
CA SER A 28 -5.25 -14.99 9.96
C SER A 28 -4.74 -15.26 8.54
N ASP A 29 -4.26 -16.49 8.29
CA ASP A 29 -3.84 -16.92 6.96
C ASP A 29 -4.97 -16.78 5.92
N ALA A 30 -6.21 -17.03 6.32
CA ALA A 30 -7.37 -16.88 5.44
C ALA A 30 -7.60 -15.42 5.03
N GLU A 31 -7.43 -14.47 5.95
CA GLU A 31 -7.53 -13.03 5.65
C GLU A 31 -6.38 -12.57 4.76
N LEU A 32 -5.15 -13.00 5.04
CA LEU A 32 -3.98 -12.67 4.22
C LEU A 32 -4.11 -13.22 2.80
N GLN A 33 -4.63 -14.44 2.66
CA GLN A 33 -4.97 -15.00 1.36
C GLN A 33 -6.08 -14.20 0.68
N LEU A 34 -7.17 -13.87 1.39
CA LEU A 34 -8.26 -13.08 0.82
C LEU A 34 -7.78 -11.73 0.26
N ALA A 35 -6.85 -11.06 0.96
CA ALA A 35 -6.25 -9.82 0.50
C ALA A 35 -5.31 -10.01 -0.71
N ASP A 36 -4.64 -11.17 -0.82
CA ASP A 36 -3.71 -11.50 -1.89
C ASP A 36 -4.44 -11.99 -3.16
N THR A 37 -5.20 -11.07 -3.76
CA THR A 37 -5.95 -11.29 -5.00
C THR A 37 -5.04 -11.40 -6.23
N ALA A 38 -3.77 -11.02 -6.11
CA ALA A 38 -2.78 -11.01 -7.18
C ALA A 38 -1.78 -12.18 -7.15
N ARG A 39 -1.88 -13.10 -6.17
CA ARG A 39 -0.94 -14.21 -5.98
C ARG A 39 -0.63 -14.99 -7.26
N GLU A 40 -1.65 -15.37 -8.04
CA GLU A 40 -1.52 -16.25 -9.21
C GLU A 40 -1.25 -15.49 -10.52
N VAL A 41 -1.32 -14.16 -10.56
CA VAL A 41 -1.10 -13.43 -11.82
C VAL A 41 0.38 -13.40 -12.19
N ASN A 42 0.69 -13.48 -13.49
CA ASN A 42 2.06 -13.58 -13.99
C ASN A 42 2.59 -12.30 -14.65
N TYR A 43 1.80 -11.22 -14.65
CA TYR A 43 2.15 -9.94 -15.28
C TYR A 43 2.55 -8.86 -14.27
N LEU A 44 2.59 -9.17 -12.97
CA LEU A 44 3.01 -8.28 -11.89
C LEU A 44 4.30 -8.80 -11.25
N THR A 45 5.17 -7.89 -10.86
CA THR A 45 6.32 -8.17 -9.98
C THR A 45 5.85 -8.53 -8.56
N ALA A 46 6.75 -9.07 -7.73
CA ALA A 46 6.44 -9.39 -6.35
C ALA A 46 6.04 -8.14 -5.55
N GLU A 47 6.73 -7.02 -5.78
CA GLU A 47 6.44 -5.74 -5.12
C GLU A 47 5.09 -5.17 -5.55
N GLU A 48 4.73 -5.25 -6.84
CA GLU A 48 3.43 -4.79 -7.33
C GLU A 48 2.27 -5.64 -6.77
N LYS A 49 2.46 -6.97 -6.64
CA LYS A 49 1.49 -7.85 -5.97
C LYS A 49 1.32 -7.46 -4.50
N GLU A 50 2.42 -7.21 -3.80
CA GLU A 50 2.36 -6.83 -2.38
C GLU A 50 1.70 -5.46 -2.18
N VAL A 51 1.89 -4.50 -3.10
CA VAL A 51 1.15 -3.24 -3.06
C VAL A 51 -0.37 -3.47 -3.12
N ILE A 52 -0.85 -4.33 -4.02
CA ILE A 52 -2.28 -4.67 -4.13
C ILE A 52 -2.78 -5.34 -2.85
N LYS A 53 -2.01 -6.28 -2.30
CA LYS A 53 -2.34 -6.96 -1.05
C LYS A 53 -2.45 -5.97 0.12
N LEU A 54 -1.51 -5.05 0.27
CA LEU A 54 -1.54 -4.03 1.31
C LEU A 54 -2.73 -3.08 1.14
N VAL A 55 -3.03 -2.63 -0.08
CA VAL A 55 -4.25 -1.86 -0.38
C VAL A 55 -5.50 -2.62 0.07
N ASN A 56 -5.57 -3.93 -0.21
CA ASN A 56 -6.69 -4.76 0.21
C ASN A 56 -6.78 -4.93 1.73
N LEU A 57 -5.65 -5.07 2.44
CA LEU A 57 -5.63 -5.15 3.90
C LEU A 57 -6.15 -3.86 4.55
N VAL A 58 -5.77 -2.69 4.02
CA VAL A 58 -6.32 -1.40 4.47
C VAL A 58 -7.83 -1.36 4.30
N ARG A 59 -8.33 -1.84 3.14
CA ARG A 59 -9.77 -1.87 2.82
C ARG A 59 -10.55 -2.83 3.71
N MET A 60 -9.96 -3.97 4.06
CA MET A 60 -10.58 -4.97 4.93
C MET A 60 -10.69 -4.48 6.38
N ASP A 61 -9.62 -3.92 6.93
CA ASP A 61 -9.62 -3.35 8.28
C ASP A 61 -8.51 -2.28 8.41
N GLY A 62 -8.91 -1.00 8.32
CA GLY A 62 -7.97 0.12 8.31
C GLY A 62 -7.22 0.29 9.63
N LEU A 63 -7.92 0.17 10.77
CA LEU A 63 -7.28 0.28 12.08
C LEU A 63 -6.28 -0.84 12.31
N ARG A 64 -6.63 -2.09 11.95
CA ARG A 64 -5.72 -3.22 12.06
C ARG A 64 -4.51 -3.05 11.15
N TYR A 65 -4.69 -2.52 9.94
CA TYR A 65 -3.58 -2.18 9.06
C TYR A 65 -2.60 -1.19 9.72
N LEU A 66 -3.10 -0.16 10.41
CA LEU A 66 -2.25 0.79 11.15
C LEU A 66 -1.38 0.10 12.21
N HIS A 67 -1.93 -0.88 12.93
CA HIS A 67 -1.21 -1.62 13.98
C HIS A 67 -0.21 -2.65 13.44
N THR A 68 -0.21 -2.94 12.14
CA THR A 68 0.50 -4.10 11.59
C THR A 68 1.49 -3.72 10.51
N PHE A 69 1.05 -3.09 9.42
CA PHE A 69 1.90 -2.82 8.25
C PHE A 69 2.28 -1.35 8.10
N TYR A 70 1.51 -0.40 8.65
CA TYR A 70 1.83 1.03 8.50
C TYR A 70 3.14 1.44 9.18
N GLN A 71 3.57 0.70 10.21
CA GLN A 71 4.80 0.97 10.95
C GLN A 71 6.07 0.83 10.09
N ASP A 72 6.01 0.06 9.00
CA ASP A 72 7.09 -0.06 8.01
C ASP A 72 7.30 1.23 7.19
N TYR A 73 6.25 2.08 7.11
CA TYR A 73 6.34 3.42 6.54
C TYR A 73 6.74 4.45 7.60
N ARG A 74 6.05 4.47 8.74
CA ARG A 74 6.29 5.42 9.82
C ARG A 74 6.18 4.74 11.18
N GLN A 75 7.32 4.62 11.86
CA GLN A 75 7.39 4.08 13.22
C GLN A 75 6.77 5.08 14.19
N MET A 76 5.48 4.89 14.47
CA MET A 76 4.72 5.68 15.42
C MET A 76 3.66 4.78 16.08
N PRO A 77 3.54 4.77 17.42
CA PRO A 77 2.46 4.06 18.08
C PRO A 77 1.10 4.59 17.60
N VAL A 78 0.20 3.68 17.22
CA VAL A 78 -1.12 4.05 16.67
C VAL A 78 -1.93 4.89 17.67
N GLU A 79 -1.76 4.63 18.96
CA GLU A 79 -2.41 5.40 20.04
C GLU A 79 -1.95 6.85 20.12
N GLU A 80 -0.74 7.18 19.64
CA GLU A 80 -0.25 8.55 19.57
C GLU A 80 -0.83 9.29 18.36
N MET A 81 -1.19 8.57 17.28
CA MET A 81 -1.72 9.19 16.06
C MET A 81 -3.00 9.98 16.32
N LYS A 82 -3.89 9.49 17.20
CA LYS A 82 -5.18 10.14 17.52
C LYS A 82 -5.04 11.55 18.10
N ASN A 83 -3.91 11.82 18.75
CA ASN A 83 -3.58 13.07 19.44
C ASN A 83 -2.42 13.83 18.78
N SER A 84 -2.05 13.45 17.55
CA SER A 84 -0.96 14.11 16.81
C SER A 84 -1.30 15.57 16.49
N ASP A 85 -0.32 16.46 16.68
CA ASP A 85 -0.39 17.85 16.23
C ASP A 85 -0.36 17.97 14.69
N ASN A 86 0.22 16.98 14.00
CA ASN A 86 0.13 16.89 12.54
C ASN A 86 -1.27 16.38 12.13
N GLU A 87 -2.00 17.21 11.38
CA GLU A 87 -3.37 16.95 10.94
C GLU A 87 -3.51 15.77 9.98
N TYR A 88 -2.51 15.48 9.15
CA TYR A 88 -2.53 14.34 8.22
C TYR A 88 -2.45 13.02 8.98
N ILE A 89 -1.61 12.95 10.02
CA ILE A 89 -1.50 11.78 10.89
C ILE A 89 -2.79 11.58 11.69
N ARG A 90 -3.30 12.66 12.30
CA ARG A 90 -4.52 12.60 13.11
C ARG A 90 -5.74 12.22 12.29
N SER A 91 -5.93 12.83 11.12
CA SER A 91 -7.01 12.45 10.20
C SER A 91 -6.87 11.03 9.67
N LEU A 92 -5.64 10.56 9.40
CA LEU A 92 -5.39 9.19 8.95
C LEU A 92 -5.92 8.17 9.96
N TYR A 93 -5.66 8.38 11.25
CA TYR A 93 -6.17 7.54 12.31
C TYR A 93 -7.71 7.48 12.27
N TYR A 94 -8.38 8.64 12.25
CA TYR A 94 -9.84 8.69 12.29
C TYR A 94 -10.48 8.10 11.03
N ASP A 95 -9.92 8.36 9.85
CA ASP A 95 -10.41 7.78 8.60
C ASP A 95 -10.30 6.25 8.61
N LEU A 96 -9.13 5.71 8.95
CA LEU A 96 -8.90 4.26 8.94
C LEU A 96 -9.60 3.53 10.09
N GLN A 97 -9.89 4.21 11.20
CA GLN A 97 -10.75 3.67 12.26
C GLN A 97 -12.14 3.27 11.74
N GLN A 98 -12.67 4.02 10.76
CA GLN A 98 -14.00 3.79 10.18
C GLN A 98 -14.00 2.77 9.03
N VAL A 99 -12.84 2.28 8.60
CA VAL A 99 -12.73 1.34 7.48
C VAL A 99 -12.82 -0.09 7.98
N LYS A 100 -13.93 -0.76 7.70
CA LYS A 100 -14.18 -2.18 7.99
C LYS A 100 -14.90 -2.85 6.83
N GLY A 101 -14.43 -4.04 6.45
CA GLY A 101 -15.13 -4.94 5.53
C GLY A 101 -15.35 -4.40 4.11
N ARG A 102 -14.52 -3.48 3.61
CA ARG A 102 -14.64 -3.05 2.21
C ARG A 102 -14.20 -4.21 1.29
N PRO A 103 -14.84 -4.38 0.12
CA PRO A 103 -14.43 -5.41 -0.84
C PRO A 103 -12.97 -5.26 -1.26
N VAL A 104 -12.28 -6.39 -1.38
CA VAL A 104 -10.94 -6.47 -1.96
C VAL A 104 -10.98 -6.12 -3.44
N LEU A 105 -9.92 -5.47 -3.91
CA LEU A 105 -9.72 -5.13 -5.31
C LEU A 105 -9.09 -6.30 -6.05
N LEU A 106 -9.58 -6.52 -7.27
CA LEU A 106 -9.04 -7.53 -8.17
C LEU A 106 -7.99 -6.91 -9.09
N PRO A 107 -6.85 -7.58 -9.34
CA PRO A 107 -5.87 -7.11 -10.30
C PRO A 107 -6.45 -7.17 -11.71
N ASP A 108 -6.28 -6.10 -12.50
CA ASP A 108 -6.71 -6.05 -13.91
C ASP A 108 -5.51 -5.83 -14.83
N LYS A 109 -5.35 -6.71 -15.83
CA LYS A 109 -4.20 -6.68 -16.74
C LYS A 109 -4.20 -5.47 -17.67
N LYS A 110 -5.36 -4.91 -18.04
CA LYS A 110 -5.45 -3.72 -18.88
C LYS A 110 -5.13 -2.46 -18.07
N LEU A 111 -5.62 -2.36 -16.83
CA LEU A 111 -5.21 -1.30 -15.90
C LEU A 111 -3.70 -1.35 -15.63
N TYR A 112 -3.15 -2.54 -15.37
CA TYR A 112 -1.70 -2.71 -15.23
C TYR A 112 -0.93 -2.15 -16.43
N ARG A 113 -1.38 -2.43 -17.66
CA ARG A 113 -0.72 -1.93 -18.87
C ARG A 113 -0.75 -0.41 -18.96
N ALA A 114 -1.86 0.22 -18.55
CA ALA A 114 -1.97 1.68 -18.51
C ALA A 114 -1.07 2.29 -17.44
N ALA A 115 -1.07 1.72 -16.23
CA ALA A 115 -0.21 2.13 -15.13
C ALA A 115 1.28 1.97 -15.50
N ALA A 116 1.66 0.85 -16.12
CA ALA A 116 3.03 0.58 -16.53
C ALA A 116 3.51 1.52 -17.64
N TYR A 117 2.61 1.87 -18.57
CA TYR A 117 2.89 2.89 -19.56
C TYR A 117 3.18 4.24 -18.89
N HIS A 118 2.29 4.69 -18.00
CA HIS A 118 2.42 6.00 -17.35
C HIS A 118 3.62 6.06 -16.39
N ALA A 119 3.84 5.01 -15.61
CA ALA A 119 4.95 4.91 -14.68
C ALA A 119 6.30 5.01 -15.43
N ARG A 120 6.44 4.29 -16.56
CA ARG A 120 7.64 4.36 -17.40
C ARG A 120 7.82 5.73 -18.04
N ASP A 121 6.74 6.32 -18.53
CA ASP A 121 6.77 7.64 -19.17
C ASP A 121 7.19 8.76 -18.20
N MET A 122 6.55 8.82 -17.02
CA MET A 122 6.96 9.73 -15.93
C MET A 122 8.39 9.43 -15.49
N GLY A 123 8.72 8.14 -15.36
CA GLY A 123 10.04 7.67 -14.97
C GLY A 123 11.17 8.15 -15.88
N GLN A 124 10.99 8.04 -17.19
CA GLN A 124 11.96 8.44 -18.22
C GLN A 124 12.03 9.96 -18.39
N SER A 125 10.88 10.64 -18.39
CA SER A 125 10.81 12.09 -18.58
C SER A 125 11.18 12.89 -17.32
N GLY A 126 11.19 12.24 -16.15
CA GLY A 126 11.37 12.91 -14.86
C GLY A 126 10.22 13.87 -14.51
N ARG A 127 9.04 13.66 -15.12
CA ARG A 127 7.80 14.40 -14.88
C ARG A 127 7.00 13.74 -13.77
N ILE A 128 6.10 14.52 -13.16
CA ILE A 128 5.15 14.04 -12.17
C ILE A 128 3.73 14.45 -12.57
N GLY A 129 2.73 13.84 -11.94
CA GLY A 129 1.31 14.14 -12.12
C GLY A 129 0.57 13.04 -12.89
N HIS A 130 -0.53 13.42 -13.50
CA HIS A 130 -1.50 12.50 -14.13
C HIS A 130 -1.55 12.59 -15.67
N THR A 131 -0.80 13.54 -16.24
CA THR A 131 -0.73 13.79 -17.68
C THR A 131 0.55 13.20 -18.25
N SER A 132 0.40 12.27 -19.18
CA SER A 132 1.51 11.64 -19.91
C SER A 132 2.25 12.66 -20.78
N SER A 133 3.50 12.38 -21.14
CA SER A 133 4.36 13.26 -21.93
C SER A 133 3.80 13.55 -23.33
N ASN A 134 2.97 12.65 -23.86
CA ASN A 134 2.22 12.82 -25.11
C ASN A 134 0.96 13.69 -24.98
N GLY A 135 0.69 14.27 -23.79
CA GLY A 135 -0.45 15.13 -23.52
C GLY A 135 -1.73 14.42 -23.10
N GLN A 136 -1.79 13.09 -23.11
CA GLN A 136 -2.96 12.36 -22.63
C GLN A 136 -3.09 12.47 -21.11
N ASP A 137 -4.25 12.93 -20.65
CA ASP A 137 -4.57 12.88 -19.23
C ASP A 137 -4.87 11.43 -18.78
N MET A 138 -5.18 11.27 -17.49
CA MET A 138 -5.50 9.97 -16.90
C MET A 138 -6.74 9.33 -17.54
N ALA A 139 -7.79 10.12 -17.79
CA ALA A 139 -9.05 9.59 -18.30
C ALA A 139 -8.91 9.13 -19.75
N ASP A 140 -8.24 9.91 -20.60
CA ASP A 140 -7.93 9.56 -21.98
C ASP A 140 -7.08 8.29 -22.05
N ARG A 141 -6.02 8.25 -21.24
CA ARG A 141 -5.12 7.10 -21.15
C ARG A 141 -5.88 5.86 -20.72
N LEU A 142 -6.57 5.87 -19.59
CA LEU A 142 -7.29 4.69 -19.09
C LEU A 142 -8.37 4.22 -20.06
N THR A 143 -9.17 5.15 -20.60
CA THR A 143 -10.21 4.84 -21.58
C THR A 143 -9.63 4.13 -22.81
N SER A 144 -8.43 4.51 -23.25
CA SER A 144 -7.77 3.84 -24.38
C SER A 144 -7.46 2.36 -24.11
N TYR A 145 -7.18 1.95 -22.86
CA TYR A 145 -6.87 0.57 -22.48
C TYR A 145 -8.09 -0.25 -22.11
N ILE A 146 -8.99 0.28 -21.26
CA ILE A 146 -10.11 -0.50 -20.69
C ILE A 146 -11.43 -0.34 -21.45
N LYS A 147 -11.57 0.70 -22.27
CA LYS A 147 -12.71 1.03 -23.16
C LYS A 147 -14.04 1.35 -22.50
N ARG A 148 -14.39 0.73 -21.38
CA ARG A 148 -15.65 0.95 -20.65
C ARG A 148 -15.39 1.02 -19.16
N TRP A 149 -15.99 1.98 -18.47
CA TRP A 149 -15.88 2.18 -17.03
C TRP A 149 -17.05 3.04 -16.52
N GLN A 150 -17.44 2.86 -15.27
CA GLN A 150 -18.34 3.77 -14.54
C GLN A 150 -17.55 4.77 -13.70
N ARG A 151 -16.40 4.34 -13.18
CA ARG A 151 -15.47 5.17 -12.42
C ARG A 151 -14.04 4.76 -12.72
N ILE A 152 -13.16 5.75 -12.82
CA ILE A 152 -11.71 5.59 -12.83
C ILE A 152 -11.07 6.63 -11.92
N THR A 153 -10.01 6.24 -11.22
CA THR A 153 -9.16 7.13 -10.42
C THR A 153 -7.72 6.66 -10.49
N GLU A 154 -6.76 7.54 -10.19
CA GLU A 154 -5.33 7.23 -10.25
C GLU A 154 -4.60 7.79 -9.03
N ASN A 155 -3.64 7.04 -8.51
CA ASN A 155 -2.66 7.51 -7.54
C ASN A 155 -1.25 7.42 -8.12
N CYS A 156 -0.43 8.45 -7.89
CA CYS A 156 0.98 8.46 -8.27
C CYS A 156 1.85 8.71 -7.03
N SER A 157 2.72 7.76 -6.69
CA SER A 157 3.72 7.88 -5.63
C SER A 157 5.12 8.02 -6.22
N TYR A 158 5.99 8.75 -5.53
CA TYR A 158 7.38 9.01 -5.93
C TYR A 158 8.31 8.84 -4.73
N GLY A 159 9.50 8.29 -4.94
CA GLY A 159 10.55 8.15 -3.92
C GLY A 159 10.76 6.73 -3.39
N TYR A 160 9.75 5.86 -3.46
CA TYR A 160 9.80 4.53 -2.85
C TYR A 160 9.60 3.41 -3.86
N ARG A 161 10.32 2.31 -3.66
CA ARG A 161 10.06 1.00 -4.28
C ARG A 161 9.36 0.05 -3.31
N GLN A 162 9.50 0.27 -2.00
CA GLN A 162 9.00 -0.64 -0.97
C GLN A 162 7.47 -0.53 -0.85
N PRO A 163 6.71 -1.64 -0.98
CA PRO A 163 5.25 -1.63 -0.99
C PRO A 163 4.60 -0.90 0.20
N ALA A 164 5.02 -1.21 1.43
CA ALA A 164 4.47 -0.58 2.63
C ALA A 164 4.73 0.93 2.68
N LYS A 165 5.87 1.40 2.16
CA LYS A 165 6.17 2.83 2.07
C LYS A 165 5.34 3.54 1.02
N ILE A 166 5.11 2.90 -0.13
CA ILE A 166 4.23 3.42 -1.19
C ILE A 166 2.81 3.59 -0.66
N VAL A 167 2.23 2.52 -0.09
CA VAL A 167 0.85 2.55 0.43
C VAL A 167 0.75 3.49 1.63
N GLY A 168 1.71 3.46 2.55
CA GLY A 168 1.76 4.36 3.70
C GLY A 168 1.84 5.84 3.32
N GLN A 169 2.67 6.20 2.33
CA GLN A 169 2.78 7.57 1.82
C GLN A 169 1.45 8.06 1.22
N LEU A 170 0.80 7.26 0.38
CA LEU A 170 -0.47 7.62 -0.26
C LEU A 170 -1.66 7.62 0.71
N LEU A 171 -1.57 6.87 1.81
CA LEU A 171 -2.54 6.96 2.90
C LEU A 171 -2.31 8.19 3.75
N LEU A 172 -1.08 8.47 4.17
CA LEU A 172 -0.80 9.69 4.95
C LEU A 172 -1.18 10.93 4.14
N ASP A 173 -0.83 10.93 2.85
CA ASP A 173 -1.19 11.94 1.87
C ASP A 173 -0.79 13.36 2.29
N GLU A 174 0.40 13.46 2.89
CA GLU A 174 0.98 14.71 3.38
C GLU A 174 1.19 15.70 2.22
N ASP A 175 0.91 16.98 2.49
CA ASP A 175 0.90 18.07 1.50
C ASP A 175 -0.16 17.96 0.38
N VAL A 176 -1.16 17.08 0.54
CA VAL A 176 -2.33 16.97 -0.36
C VAL A 176 -3.60 17.29 0.42
N PRO A 177 -4.05 18.56 0.46
CA PRO A 177 -5.20 18.98 1.29
C PRO A 177 -6.51 18.22 0.99
N SER A 178 -6.66 17.70 -0.23
CA SER A 178 -7.85 16.94 -0.62
C SER A 178 -7.87 15.51 -0.08
N LEU A 179 -6.73 14.98 0.39
CA LEU A 179 -6.53 13.57 0.73
C LEU A 179 -6.95 12.63 -0.41
N GLY A 180 -6.75 13.07 -1.66
CA GLY A 180 -7.24 12.40 -2.85
C GLY A 180 -6.71 10.97 -3.00
N HIS A 181 -5.45 10.74 -2.65
CA HIS A 181 -4.85 9.41 -2.79
C HIS A 181 -5.43 8.43 -1.77
N ARG A 182 -5.58 8.87 -0.52
CA ARG A 182 -6.26 8.10 0.53
C ARG A 182 -7.70 7.77 0.13
N LYS A 183 -8.45 8.76 -0.36
CA LYS A 183 -9.84 8.58 -0.80
C LYS A 183 -9.96 7.58 -1.94
N ASN A 184 -9.05 7.59 -2.91
CA ASN A 184 -9.03 6.61 -4.01
C ASN A 184 -8.79 5.18 -3.51
N ILE A 185 -7.82 4.97 -2.59
CA ILE A 185 -7.55 3.66 -1.99
C ILE A 185 -8.78 3.12 -1.25
N LEU A 186 -9.50 3.99 -0.55
CA LEU A 186 -10.65 3.65 0.28
C LEU A 186 -12.00 3.68 -0.46
N ASP A 187 -12.03 4.09 -1.74
CA ASP A 187 -13.27 4.28 -2.50
C ASP A 187 -14.06 2.95 -2.55
N PRO A 188 -15.28 2.88 -2.01
CA PRO A 188 -16.06 1.65 -2.02
C PRO A 188 -16.57 1.27 -3.42
N GLN A 189 -16.55 2.19 -4.38
CA GLN A 189 -17.11 1.98 -5.71
C GLN A 189 -16.12 1.27 -6.65
N VAL A 190 -14.81 1.44 -6.45
CA VAL A 190 -13.81 0.76 -7.28
C VAL A 190 -13.69 -0.72 -6.93
N THR A 191 -13.54 -1.55 -7.95
CA THR A 191 -13.53 -3.02 -7.84
C THR A 191 -12.25 -3.63 -8.39
N HIS A 192 -11.52 -2.90 -9.24
CA HIS A 192 -10.32 -3.37 -9.91
C HIS A 192 -9.16 -2.38 -9.71
N ILE A 193 -7.94 -2.90 -9.76
CA ILE A 193 -6.71 -2.12 -9.66
C ILE A 193 -5.65 -2.63 -10.64
N GLY A 194 -4.90 -1.70 -11.24
CA GLY A 194 -3.62 -1.95 -11.89
C GLY A 194 -2.53 -1.22 -11.13
N VAL A 195 -1.40 -1.87 -10.89
CA VAL A 195 -0.25 -1.26 -10.18
C VAL A 195 1.01 -1.47 -10.98
N ALA A 196 1.78 -0.41 -11.18
CA ALA A 196 3.10 -0.51 -11.77
C ALA A 196 4.14 0.32 -11.03
N ILE A 197 5.31 -0.26 -10.79
CA ILE A 197 6.46 0.42 -10.19
C ILE A 197 7.56 0.54 -11.26
N ALA A 198 8.09 1.74 -11.47
CA ALA A 198 9.17 1.98 -12.42
C ALA A 198 10.28 2.87 -11.83
N PRO A 199 11.52 2.78 -12.36
CA PRO A 199 12.56 3.75 -12.04
C PRO A 199 12.16 5.16 -12.47
N HIS A 200 12.54 6.17 -11.69
CA HIS A 200 12.25 7.57 -11.97
C HIS A 200 13.51 8.44 -11.93
N ALA A 201 13.75 9.20 -13.01
CA ALA A 201 14.98 9.97 -13.22
C ALA A 201 15.34 10.94 -12.07
N LYS A 202 14.33 11.49 -11.38
CA LYS A 202 14.53 12.45 -10.27
C LYS A 202 14.25 11.90 -8.87
N TYR A 203 13.41 10.87 -8.76
CA TYR A 203 12.87 10.39 -7.48
C TYR A 203 13.25 8.93 -7.20
N GLN A 204 14.20 8.38 -7.98
CA GLN A 204 14.62 6.98 -7.96
C GLN A 204 13.56 6.00 -8.44
N PHE A 205 12.34 6.06 -7.90
CA PHE A 205 11.19 5.23 -8.28
C PHE A 205 9.91 6.05 -8.30
N ASN A 206 8.94 5.61 -9.09
CA ASN A 206 7.55 5.97 -9.00
C ASN A 206 6.65 4.73 -9.01
N CYS A 207 5.46 4.87 -8.46
CA CYS A 207 4.40 3.87 -8.49
C CYS A 207 3.12 4.51 -9.00
N VAL A 208 2.45 3.89 -9.96
CA VAL A 208 1.12 4.27 -10.44
C VAL A 208 0.12 3.21 -10.02
N MET A 209 -0.99 3.63 -9.40
CA MET A 209 -2.15 2.78 -9.11
C MET A 209 -3.36 3.31 -9.88
N ASP A 210 -3.84 2.53 -10.84
CA ASP A 210 -5.05 2.85 -11.60
C ASP A 210 -6.21 2.01 -11.08
N PHE A 211 -7.30 2.67 -10.66
CA PHE A 211 -8.49 2.03 -10.13
C PHE A 211 -9.64 2.11 -11.13
N CYS A 212 -10.51 1.10 -11.14
CA CYS A 212 -11.70 1.11 -11.98
C CYS A 212 -12.90 0.45 -11.29
N ALA A 213 -14.09 0.97 -11.60
CA ALA A 213 -15.36 0.28 -11.50
C ALA A 213 -15.88 0.02 -12.93
N TYR A 214 -16.02 -1.25 -13.31
CA TYR A 214 -16.67 -1.60 -14.58
C TYR A 214 -18.19 -1.50 -14.46
N PRO A 215 -18.91 -1.18 -15.54
CA PRO A 215 -20.37 -1.26 -15.53
C PRO A 215 -20.85 -2.67 -15.22
N ASP A 216 -21.94 -2.76 -14.45
CA ASP A 216 -22.72 -3.99 -14.37
C ASP A 216 -23.10 -4.44 -15.78
N ARG A 217 -23.02 -5.76 -16.03
CA ARG A 217 -23.26 -6.33 -17.35
C ARG A 217 -24.69 -6.12 -17.82
#